data_AF-A0A0Q2RYT8-F1
#
_entry.id   AF-A0A0Q2RYT8-F1
#
_cell.length_a   1.000
_cell.length_b   1.000
_cell.length_c   1.000
_cell.angle_alpha   90.00
_cell.angle_beta   90.00
_cell.angle_gamma   90.00
#
_symmetry.space_group_name_H-M   'P 1'
#
loop_
_entity.id
_entity.type
_entity.pdbx_description
1 polymer ?
#
loop_
_entity_poly.entity_id
_entity_poly.type
_entity_poly.pdbx_seq_one_letter_code
_entity_poly.pdbx_strand_id
1 'polypeptide(L)'
;MSVVPEIMTAAAADLEKIASVLDEAHRSAASATLALSPAAADEVSVGIAQLFAQHAQDYQVVTREAAAFHEEFVTKLTASSSAYASAEELIASLLRDSGPRAADSTSAWQNLNYFVTYFPVLVFLLAVIPPLWVFFPFLPFFFFWQVVTFLFEGITGLPLSQFVVGPP
;
A
#
# COMPACT_ATOMS: atom_id res chain seq x y z
N MET A 1 2.27 14.66 15.42
CA MET A 1 2.42 13.44 16.23
C MET A 1 2.26 12.28 15.26
N SER A 2 3.33 11.94 14.56
CA SER A 2 3.47 10.70 13.78
C SER A 2 4.11 9.71 14.73
N VAL A 3 3.42 8.62 15.04
CA VAL A 3 3.93 7.60 15.98
C VAL A 3 3.76 6.19 15.41
N VAL A 4 3.07 6.06 14.28
CA VAL A 4 2.70 4.75 13.72
C VAL A 4 3.88 4.10 12.98
N PRO A 5 4.65 4.80 12.12
CA PRO A 5 5.73 4.15 11.38
C PRO A 5 6.92 3.73 12.26
N GLU A 6 7.43 4.60 13.14
CA GLU A 6 8.59 4.26 13.97
C GLU A 6 8.31 3.11 14.95
N ILE A 7 7.10 3.05 15.54
CA ILE A 7 6.72 1.94 16.42
C ILE A 7 6.63 0.63 15.63
N MET A 8 6.08 0.65 14.41
CA MET A 8 5.98 -0.56 13.59
C MET A 8 7.36 -1.07 13.14
N THR A 9 8.29 -0.16 12.81
CA THR A 9 9.66 -0.52 12.47
C THR A 9 10.42 -1.09 13.67
N ALA A 10 10.26 -0.49 14.85
CA ALA A 10 10.84 -1.03 16.08
C ALA A 10 10.27 -2.41 16.42
N ALA A 11 8.95 -2.59 16.28
CA ALA A 11 8.29 -3.88 16.50
C ALA A 11 8.78 -4.95 15.51
N ALA A 12 8.99 -4.61 14.24
CA ALA A 12 9.55 -5.52 13.25
C ALA A 12 10.96 -6.00 13.67
N ALA A 13 11.82 -5.10 14.11
CA ALA A 13 13.16 -5.43 14.59
C ALA A 13 13.14 -6.32 15.86
N ASP A 14 12.23 -6.04 16.80
CA ASP A 14 12.05 -6.87 18.00
C ASP A 14 11.58 -8.29 17.62
N LEU A 15 10.68 -8.40 16.64
CA LEU A 15 10.20 -9.69 16.14
C LEU A 15 11.29 -10.49 15.43
N GLU A 16 12.18 -9.85 14.67
CA GLU A 16 13.36 -10.53 14.09
C GLU A 16 14.27 -11.10 15.18
N LYS A 17 14.49 -10.32 16.26
CA LYS A 17 15.28 -10.78 17.40
C LYS A 17 14.63 -11.96 18.11
N ILE A 18 13.31 -11.94 18.30
CA ILE A 18 12.56 -13.06 18.87
C ILE A 18 12.72 -14.30 17.99
N ALA A 19 12.59 -14.17 16.67
CA ALA A 19 12.76 -15.29 15.73
C ALA A 19 14.16 -15.91 15.84
N SER A 20 15.21 -15.09 15.93
CA SER A 20 16.58 -15.56 16.09
C SER A 20 16.79 -16.34 17.38
N VAL A 21 16.26 -15.84 18.51
CA VAL A 21 16.32 -16.53 19.80
C VAL A 21 15.56 -17.86 19.75
N LEU A 22 14.41 -17.87 19.08
CA LEU A 22 13.55 -19.04 18.97
C LEU A 22 14.18 -20.13 18.10
N ASP A 23 14.81 -19.76 16.97
CA ASP A 23 15.57 -20.69 16.13
C ASP A 23 16.71 -21.36 16.90
N GLU A 24 17.48 -20.58 17.67
CA GLU A 24 18.54 -21.12 18.53
C GLU A 24 17.97 -22.08 19.58
N ALA A 25 16.86 -21.71 20.22
CA ALA A 25 16.19 -22.57 21.19
C ALA A 25 15.71 -23.89 20.56
N HIS A 26 15.11 -23.83 19.35
CA HIS A 26 14.66 -25.02 18.63
C HIS A 26 15.84 -25.93 18.25
N ARG A 27 16.96 -25.38 17.77
CA ARG A 27 18.17 -26.14 17.44
C ARG A 27 18.81 -26.76 18.68
N SER A 28 18.91 -26.01 19.78
CA SER A 28 19.43 -26.53 21.04
C SER A 28 18.58 -27.70 21.55
N ALA A 29 17.26 -27.55 21.53
CA ALA A 29 16.33 -28.57 21.99
C ALA A 29 16.31 -29.81 21.08
N ALA A 30 16.47 -29.63 19.76
CA ALA A 30 16.46 -30.72 18.78
C ALA A 30 17.44 -31.85 19.14
N SER A 31 18.64 -31.49 19.59
CA SER A 31 19.68 -32.46 19.95
C SER A 31 19.22 -33.41 21.07
N ALA A 32 18.58 -32.87 22.11
CA ALA A 32 18.15 -33.63 23.27
C ALA A 32 16.87 -34.43 23.00
N THR A 33 15.97 -33.92 22.16
CA THR A 33 14.67 -34.56 21.90
C THR A 33 14.71 -35.60 20.78
N LEU A 34 15.59 -35.44 19.78
CA LEU A 34 15.77 -36.41 18.69
C LEU A 34 16.63 -37.60 19.09
N ALA A 35 17.60 -37.40 19.98
CA ALA A 35 18.54 -38.44 20.42
C ALA A 35 18.19 -39.01 21.80
N LEU A 36 16.90 -39.05 22.15
CA LEU A 36 16.45 -39.56 23.44
C LEU A 36 16.80 -41.04 23.60
N SER A 37 17.59 -41.36 24.62
CA SER A 37 17.95 -42.75 24.95
C SER A 37 16.77 -43.45 25.64
N PRO A 38 16.52 -44.74 25.35
CA PRO A 38 15.53 -45.51 26.09
C PRO A 38 15.92 -45.64 27.57
N ALA A 39 14.90 -45.65 28.45
CA ALA A 39 15.10 -45.74 29.89
C ALA A 39 15.64 -47.10 30.35
N ALA A 40 15.34 -48.17 29.61
CA ALA A 40 15.85 -49.52 29.77
C ALA A 40 15.90 -50.24 28.40
N ALA A 41 16.53 -51.42 28.35
CA ALA A 41 16.72 -52.18 27.11
C ALA A 41 15.47 -52.96 26.64
N ASP A 42 14.36 -52.85 27.36
CA ASP A 42 13.11 -53.51 26.99
C ASP A 42 12.44 -52.82 25.79
N GLU A 43 11.64 -53.59 25.06
CA GLU A 43 10.97 -53.15 23.83
C GLU A 43 10.02 -51.97 24.07
N VAL A 44 9.42 -51.86 25.26
CA VAL A 44 8.50 -50.76 25.58
C VAL A 44 9.28 -49.46 25.76
N SER A 45 10.39 -49.47 26.53
CA SER A 45 11.28 -48.32 26.69
C SER A 45 11.88 -47.86 25.36
N VAL A 46 12.28 -48.80 24.50
CA VAL A 46 12.77 -48.50 23.13
C VAL A 46 11.66 -47.88 22.28
N GLY A 47 10.46 -48.45 22.29
CA GLY A 47 9.32 -47.93 21.53
C GLY A 47 8.90 -46.52 21.98
N ILE A 48 8.92 -46.24 23.29
CA ILE A 48 8.63 -44.91 23.83
C ILE A 48 9.68 -43.89 23.38
N ALA A 49 10.97 -44.23 23.44
CA ALA A 49 12.04 -43.35 22.97
C ALA A 49 11.90 -43.03 21.47
N GLN A 50 11.54 -44.04 20.65
CA GLN A 50 11.27 -43.85 19.23
C GLN A 50 10.06 -42.96 18.97
N LEU A 51 8.98 -43.10 19.75
CA LEU A 51 7.80 -42.24 19.64
C LEU A 51 8.16 -40.77 19.92
N PHE A 52 8.95 -40.50 20.96
CA PHE A 52 9.41 -39.14 21.26
C PHE A 52 10.31 -38.58 20.16
N ALA A 53 11.22 -39.40 19.62
CA ALA A 53 12.08 -38.98 18.51
C ALA A 53 11.26 -38.65 17.26
N GLN A 54 10.23 -39.45 16.95
CA GLN A 54 9.33 -39.17 15.83
C GLN A 54 8.56 -37.86 16.06
N HIS A 55 7.99 -37.67 17.25
CA HIS A 55 7.29 -36.43 17.59
C HIS A 55 8.21 -35.21 17.51
N ALA A 56 9.47 -35.35 17.93
CA ALA A 56 10.47 -34.30 17.80
C ALA A 56 10.77 -33.97 16.33
N GLN A 57 10.80 -34.95 15.42
CA GLN A 57 10.94 -34.69 13.98
C GLN A 57 9.76 -33.90 13.42
N ASP A 58 8.53 -34.31 13.75
CA ASP A 58 7.31 -33.61 13.31
C ASP A 58 7.28 -32.18 13.85
N TYR A 59 7.68 -31.98 15.11
CA TYR A 59 7.83 -30.65 15.70
C TYR A 59 8.86 -29.79 14.95
N GLN A 60 9.98 -30.34 14.50
CA GLN A 60 10.98 -29.63 13.70
C GLN A 60 10.49 -29.27 12.29
N VAL A 61 9.48 -29.98 11.77
CA VAL A 61 8.80 -29.57 10.52
C VAL A 61 7.93 -28.34 10.78
N VAL A 62 7.07 -28.40 11.80
CA VAL A 62 6.14 -27.32 12.15
C VAL A 62 6.86 -26.02 12.52
N THR A 63 7.97 -26.11 13.25
CA THR A 63 8.76 -24.92 13.63
C THR A 63 9.38 -24.22 12.43
N ARG A 64 9.78 -24.94 11.38
CA ARG A 64 10.24 -24.35 10.12
C ARG A 64 9.12 -23.63 9.36
N GLU A 65 7.93 -24.21 9.34
CA GLU A 65 6.76 -23.55 8.75
C GLU A 65 6.39 -22.28 9.52
N ALA A 66 6.43 -22.33 10.85
CA ALA A 66 6.19 -21.17 11.71
C ALA A 66 7.24 -20.06 11.50
N ALA A 67 8.52 -20.42 11.31
CA ALA A 67 9.59 -19.48 11.01
C ALA A 67 9.34 -18.76 9.67
N ALA A 68 8.94 -19.49 8.62
CA ALA A 68 8.61 -18.90 7.33
C ALA A 68 7.41 -17.94 7.41
N PHE A 69 6.36 -18.32 8.14
CA PHE A 69 5.23 -17.43 8.40
C PHE A 69 5.65 -16.15 9.13
N HIS A 70 6.50 -16.28 10.14
CA HIS A 70 7.00 -15.13 10.92
C HIS A 70 7.82 -14.17 10.06
N GLU A 71 8.68 -14.68 9.18
CA GLU A 71 9.45 -13.87 8.23
C GLU A 71 8.53 -13.08 7.28
N GLU A 72 7.50 -13.73 6.75
CA GLU A 72 6.51 -13.07 5.90
C GLU A 72 5.74 -11.98 6.68
N PHE A 73 5.40 -12.25 7.94
CA PHE A 73 4.74 -11.28 8.82
C PHE A 73 5.60 -10.03 9.05
N VAL A 74 6.88 -10.21 9.40
CA VAL A 74 7.84 -9.10 9.60
C VAL A 74 8.02 -8.29 8.32
N THR A 75 8.13 -8.96 7.17
CA THR A 75 8.25 -8.31 5.86
C THR A 75 7.03 -7.42 5.57
N LYS A 76 5.82 -7.96 5.78
CA LYS A 76 4.57 -7.21 5.58
C LYS A 76 4.43 -6.04 6.56
N LEU A 77 4.82 -6.23 7.82
CA LEU A 77 4.78 -5.18 8.84
C LEU A 77 5.70 -4.00 8.46
N THR A 78 6.90 -4.31 8.00
CA THR A 78 7.88 -3.32 7.54
C THR A 78 7.39 -2.57 6.30
N ALA A 79 6.85 -3.29 5.31
CA ALA A 79 6.27 -2.68 4.12
C ALA A 79 5.11 -1.74 4.46
N SER A 80 4.23 -2.15 5.38
CA SER A 80 3.11 -1.34 5.87
C SER A 80 3.60 -0.05 6.53
N SER A 81 4.62 -0.12 7.40
CA SER A 81 5.25 1.06 8.01
C SER A 81 5.70 2.08 6.97
N SER A 82 6.39 1.61 5.91
CA SER A 82 6.85 2.48 4.82
C SER A 82 5.70 3.11 4.02
N ALA A 83 4.60 2.39 3.83
CA ALA A 83 3.40 2.88 3.16
C ALA A 83 2.71 3.99 3.98
N TYR A 84 2.59 3.81 5.31
CA TYR A 84 2.06 4.85 6.18
C TYR A 84 2.97 6.09 6.25
N ALA A 85 4.28 5.90 6.33
CA ALA A 85 5.23 7.02 6.31
C ALA A 85 5.13 7.85 5.02
N SER A 86 5.07 7.19 3.86
CA SER A 86 4.92 7.89 2.57
C SER A 86 3.57 8.58 2.42
N ALA A 87 2.48 8.00 2.95
CA ALA A 87 1.18 8.65 2.99
C ALA A 87 1.20 9.92 3.86
N GLU A 88 1.85 9.89 5.02
CA GLU A 88 1.99 11.08 5.87
C GLU A 88 2.83 12.17 5.21
N GLU A 89 3.91 11.82 4.52
CA GLU A 89 4.72 12.76 3.76
C GLU A 89 3.91 13.43 2.63
N LEU A 90 3.11 12.63 1.91
CA LEU A 90 2.19 13.14 0.90
C LEU A 90 1.17 14.11 1.51
N ILE A 91 0.52 13.75 2.62
CA ILE A 91 -0.44 14.63 3.31
C ILE A 91 0.25 15.92 3.80
N ALA A 92 1.46 15.82 4.36
CA ALA A 92 2.22 16.98 4.83
C ALA A 92 2.63 17.92 3.68
N SER A 93 2.99 17.38 2.51
CA SER A 93 3.28 18.18 1.31
C SER A 93 2.03 18.90 0.79
N LEU A 94 0.89 18.21 0.69
CA LEU A 94 -0.39 18.80 0.29
C LEU A 94 -0.83 19.92 1.23
N LEU A 95 -0.66 19.72 2.54
CA LEU A 95 -1.03 20.73 3.53
C LEU A 95 -0.12 21.96 3.45
N ARG A 96 1.19 21.78 3.26
CA ARG A 96 2.15 22.88 3.07
C ARG A 96 1.84 23.73 1.84
N ASP A 97 1.32 23.08 0.80
CA ASP A 97 1.01 23.69 -0.49
C ASP A 97 -0.39 24.35 -0.56
N SER A 98 -1.25 24.10 0.43
CA SER A 98 -2.63 24.60 0.49
C SER A 98 -2.81 26.11 0.72
N GLY A 99 -1.73 26.87 0.97
CA GLY A 99 -1.79 28.31 1.29
C GLY A 99 -2.26 29.22 0.13
N PRO A 100 -1.53 29.31 -1.00
CA PRO A 100 -1.94 30.11 -2.16
C PRO A 100 -3.07 29.47 -2.99
N ARG A 101 -3.17 28.14 -2.95
CA ARG A 101 -4.07 27.32 -3.79
C ARG A 101 -5.55 27.35 -3.42
N ALA A 102 -5.92 27.85 -2.24
CA ALA A 102 -7.32 27.98 -1.85
C ALA A 102 -8.09 28.95 -2.76
N ALA A 103 -7.43 30.02 -3.24
CA ALA A 103 -7.99 30.96 -4.20
C ALA A 103 -8.18 30.31 -5.59
N ASP A 104 -7.21 29.56 -6.08
CA ASP A 104 -7.22 28.93 -7.40
C ASP A 104 -8.17 27.71 -7.48
N SER A 105 -8.42 27.05 -6.35
CA SER A 105 -9.45 26.00 -6.26
C SER A 105 -10.85 26.53 -6.59
N THR A 106 -11.12 27.81 -6.32
CA THR A 106 -12.42 28.44 -6.59
C THR A 106 -12.69 28.53 -8.10
N SER A 107 -11.67 28.82 -8.92
CA SER A 107 -11.78 28.78 -10.39
C SER A 107 -12.00 27.35 -10.91
N ALA A 108 -11.34 26.35 -10.34
CA ALA A 108 -11.55 24.95 -10.71
C ALA A 108 -12.98 24.48 -10.39
N TRP A 109 -13.52 24.89 -9.23
CA TRP A 109 -14.92 24.64 -8.85
C TRP A 109 -15.91 25.34 -9.79
N GLN A 110 -15.65 26.58 -10.19
CA GLN A 110 -16.48 27.27 -11.18
C GLN A 110 -16.44 26.57 -12.54
N ASN A 111 -15.27 26.18 -13.02
CA ASN A 111 -15.12 25.46 -14.29
C ASN A 111 -15.86 24.11 -14.29
N LEU A 112 -15.81 23.37 -13.18
CA LEU A 112 -16.58 22.14 -13.01
C LEU A 112 -18.09 22.41 -13.00
N ASN A 113 -18.53 23.45 -12.29
CA ASN A 113 -19.94 23.83 -12.24
C ASN A 113 -20.46 24.29 -13.61
N TYR A 114 -19.67 25.09 -14.35
CA TYR A 114 -19.97 25.48 -15.73
C TYR A 114 -20.07 24.25 -16.64
N PHE A 115 -19.14 23.31 -16.55
CA PHE A 115 -19.15 22.11 -17.34
C PHE A 115 -20.38 21.23 -17.04
N VAL A 116 -20.62 20.88 -15.78
CA VAL A 116 -21.76 20.04 -15.37
C VAL A 116 -23.10 20.68 -15.75
N THR A 117 -23.21 22.01 -15.63
CA THR A 117 -24.45 22.74 -15.90
C THR A 117 -24.71 22.92 -17.41
N TYR A 118 -23.70 23.33 -18.18
CA TYR A 118 -23.89 23.73 -19.57
C TYR A 118 -23.53 22.65 -20.60
N PHE A 119 -22.74 21.64 -20.25
CA PHE A 119 -22.36 20.57 -21.19
C PHE A 119 -23.57 19.76 -21.70
N PRO A 120 -24.56 19.37 -20.87
CA PRO A 120 -25.75 18.69 -21.38
C PRO A 120 -26.55 19.55 -22.35
N VAL A 121 -26.63 20.86 -22.08
CA VAL A 121 -27.31 21.84 -22.96
C VAL A 121 -26.57 21.97 -24.28
N LEU A 122 -25.23 22.00 -24.27
CA LEU A 122 -24.41 22.06 -25.47
C LEU A 122 -24.56 20.80 -26.33
N VAL A 123 -24.52 19.61 -25.72
CA VAL A 123 -24.72 18.33 -26.43
C VAL A 123 -26.14 18.26 -27.01
N PHE A 124 -27.14 18.76 -26.28
CA PHE A 124 -28.52 18.84 -26.76
C PHE A 124 -28.66 19.77 -27.97
N LEU A 125 -28.11 21.00 -27.90
CA LEU A 125 -28.11 21.94 -29.03
C LEU A 125 -27.39 21.36 -30.26
N LEU A 126 -26.26 20.68 -30.02
CA LEU A 126 -25.50 19.99 -31.06
C LEU A 126 -26.31 18.86 -31.71
N ALA A 127 -27.07 18.10 -30.92
CA ALA A 127 -27.92 17.01 -31.43
C ALA A 127 -29.10 17.49 -32.28
N VAL A 128 -29.68 18.63 -31.93
CA VAL A 128 -30.92 19.13 -32.55
C VAL A 128 -30.65 19.97 -33.82
N ILE A 129 -29.42 20.44 -34.03
CA ILE A 129 -29.06 21.33 -35.14
C ILE A 129 -28.15 20.60 -36.14
N PRO A 130 -28.67 20.10 -37.29
CA PRO A 130 -27.90 19.26 -38.22
C PRO A 130 -26.60 19.86 -38.77
N PRO A 131 -26.53 21.17 -39.09
CA PRO A 131 -25.27 21.80 -39.50
C PRO A 131 -24.14 21.71 -38.46
N LEU A 132 -24.49 21.60 -37.18
CA LEU A 132 -23.50 21.54 -36.11
C LEU A 132 -22.95 20.12 -35.92
N TRP A 133 -23.52 19.10 -36.55
CA TRP A 133 -23.09 17.71 -36.34
C TRP A 133 -21.63 17.45 -36.70
N VAL A 134 -21.01 18.29 -37.51
CA VAL A 134 -19.57 18.28 -37.78
C VAL A 134 -18.71 18.33 -36.50
N PHE A 135 -19.25 18.87 -35.39
CA PHE A 135 -18.56 18.96 -34.10
C PHE A 135 -18.75 17.74 -33.18
N PHE A 136 -19.72 16.85 -33.46
CA PHE A 136 -19.91 15.61 -32.68
C PHE A 136 -18.65 14.77 -32.48
N PRO A 137 -17.84 14.48 -33.51
CA PRO A 137 -16.63 13.66 -33.34
C PRO A 137 -15.57 14.30 -32.44
N PHE A 138 -15.68 15.60 -32.13
CA PHE A 138 -14.75 16.32 -31.25
C PHE A 138 -15.21 16.39 -29.79
N LEU A 139 -16.42 15.93 -29.46
CA LEU A 139 -16.90 15.87 -28.07
C LEU A 139 -15.97 15.09 -27.12
N PRO A 140 -15.41 13.92 -27.49
CA PRO A 140 -14.48 13.19 -26.64
C PRO A 140 -13.20 13.97 -26.37
N PHE A 141 -12.71 14.72 -27.37
CA PHE A 141 -11.54 15.58 -27.24
C PHE A 141 -11.80 16.75 -26.28
N PHE A 142 -12.97 17.39 -26.39
CA PHE A 142 -13.37 18.48 -25.48
C PHE A 142 -13.52 17.99 -24.04
N PHE A 143 -14.15 16.82 -23.84
CA PHE A 143 -14.28 16.19 -22.52
C PHE A 143 -12.91 15.84 -21.92
N PHE A 144 -12.06 15.21 -22.72
CA PHE A 144 -10.69 14.88 -22.33
C PHE A 144 -9.88 16.14 -21.96
N TRP A 145 -9.97 17.19 -22.77
CA TRP A 145 -9.31 18.47 -22.52
C TRP A 145 -9.77 19.11 -21.20
N GLN A 146 -11.06 19.01 -20.87
CA GLN A 146 -11.61 19.50 -19.60
C GLN A 146 -11.06 18.71 -18.41
N VAL A 147 -10.97 17.38 -18.51
CA VAL A 147 -10.41 16.52 -17.45
C VAL A 147 -8.93 16.80 -17.25
N VAL A 148 -8.16 16.97 -18.33
CA VAL A 148 -6.75 17.35 -18.26
C VAL A 148 -6.57 18.71 -17.59
N THR A 149 -7.41 19.69 -17.92
CA THR A 149 -7.37 21.02 -17.30
C THR A 149 -7.67 20.94 -15.80
N PHE A 150 -8.68 20.18 -15.40
CA PHE A 150 -9.03 19.99 -13.99
C PHE A 150 -7.94 19.28 -13.19
N LEU A 151 -7.32 18.23 -13.76
CA LEU A 151 -6.21 17.52 -13.12
C LEU A 151 -4.96 18.39 -13.06
N PHE A 152 -4.66 19.14 -14.12
CA PHE A 152 -3.55 20.07 -14.12
C PHE A 152 -3.75 21.17 -13.08
N GLU A 153 -4.90 21.85 -13.07
CA GLU A 153 -5.22 22.89 -12.08
C GLU A 153 -5.22 22.34 -10.66
N GLY A 154 -5.69 21.11 -10.45
CA GLY A 154 -5.65 20.42 -9.15
C GLY A 154 -4.24 20.05 -8.68
N ILE A 155 -3.32 19.75 -9.61
CA ILE A 155 -1.94 19.34 -9.30
C ILE A 155 -0.99 20.54 -9.24
N THR A 156 -1.15 21.56 -10.09
CA THR A 156 -0.21 22.68 -10.26
C THR A 156 -0.70 23.98 -9.64
N GLY A 157 -2.00 24.11 -9.36
CA GLY A 157 -2.60 25.32 -8.80
C GLY A 157 -2.61 26.51 -9.77
N LEU A 158 -2.22 26.32 -11.02
CA LEU A 158 -2.14 27.39 -12.02
C LEU A 158 -3.02 27.04 -13.23
N PRO A 159 -3.74 28.02 -13.81
CA PRO A 159 -4.51 27.76 -15.01
C PRO A 159 -3.56 27.50 -16.19
N LEU A 160 -3.88 26.50 -17.02
CA LEU A 160 -3.10 26.17 -18.23
C LEU A 160 -2.92 27.37 -19.18
N SER A 161 -3.82 28.36 -19.11
CA SER A 161 -3.77 29.58 -19.92
C SER A 161 -2.54 30.46 -19.62
N GLN A 162 -1.96 30.39 -18.43
CA GLN A 162 -0.76 31.15 -18.08
C GLN A 162 0.53 30.55 -18.65
N PHE A 163 0.50 29.29 -19.10
CA PHE A 163 1.66 28.61 -19.70
C PHE A 163 1.60 28.57 -21.23
N VAL A 164 0.41 28.77 -21.82
CA VAL A 164 0.22 28.78 -23.28
C VAL A 164 0.51 30.17 -23.88
N VAL A 165 0.54 31.23 -23.07
CA VAL A 165 0.97 32.57 -23.49
C VAL A 165 2.31 32.90 -22.85
N GLY A 166 3.40 32.43 -23.45
CA GLY A 166 4.74 32.95 -23.16
C GLY A 166 4.85 34.45 -23.54
N PRO A 167 5.79 35.21 -22.95
CA PRO A 167 5.91 36.64 -23.19
C PRO A 167 6.20 36.95 -24.68
N PRO A 168 5.81 38.15 -25.17
CA PRO A 168 5.97 38.55 -26.58
C PRO A 168 7.43 38.60 -27.05
#